data_AF-A0ABC9GKR1-F1
#
_entry.id   AF-A0ABC9GKR1-F1
#
_cell.length_a   1.000
_cell.length_b   1.000
_cell.length_c   1.000
_cell.angle_alpha   90.00
_cell.angle_beta   90.00
_cell.angle_gamma   90.00
#
_symmetry.space_group_name_H-M   'P 1'
#
loop_
_entity.id
_entity.type
_entity.pdbx_description
1 polymer ?
#
loop_
_entity_poly.entity_id
_entity_poly.type
_entity_poly.pdbx_seq_one_letter_code
_entity_poly.pdbx_strand_id
1 'polypeptide(L)'
;MGDYTIQISTKLIDQLARDDEKVKRKVRKPKPKKKATAQRHEEPQDSAPKEFPSSPAPAAGWPLQPPPMYLPVTPAPPPPPAVMPEVEAIRSILKESEAVLEKLDKQEARARQELHKRAKELHDKEFKLPYQSPMPCTEERAGCLECYKSNVKDPLKCAEAVRRFQACARMAVKSAATKSN
;
A
#
# COMPACT_ATOMS: atom_id res chain seq x y z
N MET A 1 -10.29 40.39 -7.41
CA MET A 1 -10.48 39.26 -6.49
C MET A 1 -11.97 39.00 -6.45
N GLY A 2 -12.42 37.84 -6.94
CA GLY A 2 -13.85 37.53 -7.06
C GLY A 2 -14.34 36.78 -5.83
N ASP A 3 -15.50 37.17 -5.33
CA ASP A 3 -16.07 36.68 -4.08
C ASP A 3 -16.79 35.34 -4.33
N TYR A 4 -16.13 34.22 -4.05
CA TYR A 4 -16.76 32.91 -4.15
C TYR A 4 -17.59 32.64 -2.90
N THR A 5 -18.92 32.66 -3.03
CA THR A 5 -19.82 32.18 -1.99
C THR A 5 -20.09 30.70 -2.19
N ILE A 6 -19.57 29.88 -1.29
CA ILE A 6 -19.80 28.43 -1.30
C ILE A 6 -21.15 28.15 -0.64
N GLN A 7 -22.10 27.62 -1.40
CA GLN A 7 -23.35 27.11 -0.85
C GLN A 7 -23.24 25.61 -0.61
N ILE A 8 -23.14 25.21 0.65
CA ILE A 8 -23.13 23.80 1.04
C ILE A 8 -24.56 23.35 1.26
N SER A 9 -25.00 22.33 0.50
CA SER A 9 -26.34 21.77 0.68
C SER A 9 -26.46 21.07 2.04
N THR A 10 -27.58 21.27 2.73
CA THR A 10 -27.89 20.62 4.01
C THR A 10 -27.87 19.09 3.92
N LYS A 11 -28.19 18.54 2.75
CA LYS A 11 -28.10 17.09 2.46
C LYS A 11 -26.68 16.55 2.54
N LEU A 12 -25.67 17.34 2.17
CA LEU A 12 -24.26 16.93 2.26
C LEU A 12 -23.80 16.87 3.73
N ILE A 13 -24.26 17.83 4.54
CA ILE A 13 -23.97 17.89 5.97
C ILE A 13 -24.56 16.67 6.68
N ASP A 14 -25.81 16.30 6.37
CA ASP A 14 -26.47 15.11 6.92
C ASP A 14 -25.80 13.79 6.51
N GLN A 15 -25.25 13.71 5.29
CA GLN A 15 -24.50 12.53 4.85
C GLN A 15 -23.16 12.39 5.59
N LEU A 16 -22.42 13.50 5.73
CA LEU A 16 -21.15 13.50 6.45
C LEU A 16 -21.33 13.20 7.94
N ALA A 17 -22.40 13.70 8.56
CA ALA A 17 -22.71 13.44 9.95
C ALA A 17 -23.07 11.96 10.22
N ARG A 18 -23.65 11.25 9.23
CA ARG A 18 -24.03 9.83 9.36
C ARG A 18 -22.87 8.86 9.10
N ASP A 19 -21.82 9.27 8.40
CA ASP A 19 -20.65 8.41 8.16
C ASP A 19 -19.80 8.22 9.44
N ASP A 20 -19.84 9.20 10.36
CA ASP A 20 -19.12 9.14 11.64
C ASP A 20 -19.84 8.23 12.66
N GLU A 21 -21.17 8.14 12.59
CA GLU A 21 -21.97 7.30 13.49
C GLU A 21 -22.25 5.89 12.91
N LYS A 22 -21.28 5.00 13.12
CA LYS A 22 -21.44 3.53 13.18
C LYS A 22 -21.72 2.83 11.84
N VAL A 23 -20.64 2.39 11.20
CA VAL A 23 -20.66 1.13 10.45
C VAL A 23 -19.72 0.11 11.10
N LYS A 24 -20.18 -0.53 12.18
CA LYS A 24 -19.65 -1.85 12.60
C LYS A 24 -20.01 -2.87 11.52
N ARG A 25 -19.25 -2.93 10.42
CA ARG A 25 -19.41 -3.95 9.37
C ARG A 25 -19.05 -5.31 9.94
N LYS A 26 -20.05 -6.16 10.19
CA LYS A 26 -19.84 -7.61 10.40
C LYS A 26 -19.23 -8.20 9.12
N VAL A 27 -18.07 -8.84 9.25
CA VAL A 27 -17.38 -9.56 8.18
C VAL A 27 -18.31 -10.63 7.59
N ARG A 28 -18.77 -10.41 6.35
CA ARG A 28 -19.41 -11.45 5.53
C ARG A 28 -18.32 -12.21 4.76
N LYS A 29 -18.26 -13.53 4.96
CA LYS A 29 -17.33 -14.44 4.26
C LYS A 29 -17.54 -14.40 2.73
N PRO A 30 -16.49 -14.45 1.90
CA PRO A 30 -16.62 -14.41 0.45
C PRO A 30 -17.09 -15.77 -0.11
N LYS A 31 -18.10 -15.75 -0.99
CA LYS A 31 -18.51 -16.89 -1.84
C LYS A 31 -17.88 -16.76 -3.24
N PRO A 32 -17.59 -17.88 -3.93
CA PRO A 32 -16.72 -17.91 -5.11
C PRO A 32 -17.39 -17.45 -6.41
N LYS A 33 -16.54 -16.99 -7.32
CA LYS A 33 -16.77 -16.29 -8.60
C LYS A 33 -17.71 -17.04 -9.56
N LYS A 34 -18.63 -16.29 -10.20
CA LYS A 34 -19.22 -16.64 -11.50
C LYS A 34 -18.83 -15.58 -12.53
N LYS A 35 -18.37 -16.04 -13.70
CA LYS A 35 -17.95 -15.24 -14.85
C LYS A 35 -19.20 -14.76 -15.61
N ALA A 36 -19.22 -13.48 -16.01
CA ALA A 36 -20.06 -12.93 -17.09
C ALA A 36 -19.35 -11.65 -17.56
N THR A 37 -18.60 -11.70 -18.66
CA THR A 37 -19.01 -11.37 -20.04
C THR A 37 -19.43 -9.91 -20.18
N ALA A 38 -18.65 -9.19 -21.00
CA ALA A 38 -18.79 -7.79 -21.33
C ALA A 38 -20.15 -7.47 -21.98
N GLN A 39 -20.76 -6.36 -21.55
CA GLN A 39 -21.66 -5.59 -22.41
C GLN A 39 -21.62 -4.11 -22.04
N ARG A 40 -21.53 -3.31 -23.10
CA ARG A 40 -21.33 -1.86 -23.20
C ARG A 40 -22.63 -1.24 -23.70
N HIS A 41 -23.17 -0.24 -23.01
CA HIS A 41 -24.06 0.87 -23.45
C HIS A 41 -24.77 1.44 -22.19
N GLU A 42 -25.12 2.72 -22.01
CA GLU A 42 -25.63 3.72 -22.96
C GLU A 42 -25.20 5.16 -22.62
N GLU A 43 -25.14 5.98 -23.67
CA GLU A 43 -25.16 7.45 -23.68
C GLU A 43 -26.52 7.87 -24.27
N PRO A 44 -27.20 8.93 -23.78
CA PRO A 44 -28.50 9.34 -24.34
C PRO A 44 -28.37 10.17 -25.63
N GLN A 45 -29.07 9.72 -26.66
CA GLN A 45 -29.28 10.42 -27.94
C GLN A 45 -30.13 11.68 -27.78
N ASP A 46 -29.75 12.78 -28.44
CA ASP A 46 -30.67 13.86 -28.84
C ASP A 46 -30.57 14.09 -30.35
N SER A 47 -31.71 14.37 -30.96
CA SER A 47 -32.00 14.19 -32.38
C SER A 47 -32.22 15.52 -33.09
N ALA A 48 -31.51 15.77 -34.20
CA ALA A 48 -32.00 16.57 -35.34
C ALA A 48 -31.05 16.50 -36.55
N PRO A 49 -31.45 15.93 -37.69
CA PRO A 49 -30.74 16.10 -38.96
C PRO A 49 -31.25 17.35 -39.71
N LYS A 50 -30.35 18.30 -39.99
CA LYS A 50 -30.62 19.40 -40.92
C LYS A 50 -30.12 18.98 -42.30
N GLU A 51 -31.07 18.87 -43.23
CA GLU A 51 -30.86 18.57 -44.65
C GLU A 51 -29.88 19.56 -45.29
N PHE A 52 -28.90 19.05 -46.05
CA PHE A 52 -28.12 19.83 -46.99
C PHE A 52 -28.28 19.22 -48.40
N PRO A 53 -28.55 20.04 -49.43
CA PRO A 53 -28.88 19.55 -50.76
C PRO A 53 -27.67 19.01 -51.51
N SER A 54 -27.94 17.96 -52.26
CA SER A 54 -27.07 17.32 -53.25
C SER A 54 -26.74 18.27 -54.42
N SER A 55 -25.45 18.47 -54.71
CA SER A 55 -24.87 18.39 -56.07
C SER A 55 -23.35 18.63 -56.03
N PRO A 56 -22.52 17.85 -56.74
CA PRO A 56 -21.09 18.15 -56.88
C PRO A 56 -20.86 19.10 -58.05
N ALA A 57 -20.35 20.31 -57.78
CA ALA A 57 -19.69 21.13 -58.79
C ALA A 57 -18.22 20.68 -58.94
N PRO A 58 -17.65 20.60 -60.15
CA PRO A 58 -16.28 20.18 -60.33
C PRO A 58 -15.33 21.26 -59.78
N ALA A 59 -14.41 20.86 -58.91
CA ALA A 59 -13.40 21.75 -58.36
C ALA A 59 -12.52 22.30 -59.51
N ALA A 60 -12.42 23.63 -59.57
CA ALA A 60 -11.50 24.33 -60.45
C ALA A 60 -10.05 23.90 -60.16
N GLY A 61 -9.29 23.62 -61.22
CA GLY A 61 -7.95 23.06 -61.14
C GLY A 61 -6.94 23.96 -60.42
N TRP A 62 -6.05 23.32 -59.66
CA TRP A 62 -4.87 23.96 -59.10
C TRP A 62 -3.89 24.33 -60.22
N PRO A 63 -3.26 25.51 -60.21
CA PRO A 63 -2.23 25.81 -61.21
C PRO A 63 -1.03 24.89 -60.99
N LEU A 64 -0.69 24.09 -62.01
CA LEU A 64 0.51 23.26 -62.03
C LEU A 64 1.74 24.19 -61.99
N GLN A 65 2.48 24.15 -60.89
CA GLN A 65 3.77 24.83 -60.79
C GLN A 65 4.79 24.12 -61.70
N PRO A 66 5.61 24.84 -62.50
CA PRO A 66 6.63 24.19 -63.33
C PRO A 66 7.69 23.49 -62.46
N PRO A 67 8.29 22.38 -62.96
CA PRO A 67 9.22 21.58 -62.18
C PRO A 67 10.48 22.38 -61.80
N PRO A 68 11.04 22.18 -60.59
CA PRO A 68 12.16 22.98 -60.11
C PRO A 68 13.43 22.66 -60.91
N MET A 69 14.07 23.71 -61.43
CA MET A 69 15.41 23.62 -61.99
C MET A 69 16.41 23.49 -60.84
N TYR A 70 17.20 22.42 -60.84
CA TYR A 70 18.23 22.18 -59.83
C TYR A 70 19.42 23.12 -60.07
N LEU A 71 19.62 24.08 -59.16
CA LEU A 71 20.88 24.83 -59.01
C LEU A 71 21.81 24.05 -58.07
N PRO A 72 23.15 24.12 -58.24
CA PRO A 72 24.08 23.47 -57.34
C PRO A 72 23.93 24.04 -55.92
N VAL A 73 23.52 23.17 -54.99
CA VAL A 73 23.40 23.44 -53.56
C VAL A 73 24.81 23.60 -52.98
N THR A 74 25.21 24.84 -52.69
CA THR A 74 26.25 25.08 -51.70
C THR A 74 25.69 24.67 -50.33
N PRO A 75 26.40 23.84 -49.53
CA PRO A 75 25.89 23.46 -48.21
C PRO A 75 25.81 24.70 -47.33
N ALA A 76 24.58 25.10 -47.00
CA ALA A 76 24.34 26.14 -46.01
C ALA A 76 24.93 25.67 -44.66
N PRO A 77 25.61 26.55 -43.91
CA PRO A 77 26.08 26.22 -42.57
C PRO A 77 24.89 25.77 -41.70
N PRO A 78 25.08 24.77 -40.82
CA PRO A 78 24.00 24.28 -39.98
C PRO A 78 23.40 25.43 -39.17
N PRO A 79 22.06 25.54 -39.07
CA PRO A 79 21.43 26.57 -38.25
C PRO A 79 21.92 26.43 -36.80
N PRO A 80 22.16 27.55 -36.10
CA PRO A 80 22.55 27.49 -34.69
C PRO A 80 21.48 26.75 -33.88
N PRO A 81 21.86 25.97 -32.86
CA PRO A 81 20.90 25.23 -32.06
C PRO A 81 19.88 26.20 -31.48
N ALA A 82 18.59 25.98 -31.78
CA ALA A 82 17.51 26.79 -31.25
C ALA A 82 17.40 26.52 -29.74
N VAL A 83 17.96 27.43 -28.94
CA VAL A 83 17.77 27.43 -27.49
C VAL A 83 16.37 28.00 -27.24
N MET A 84 15.38 27.11 -27.07
CA MET A 84 14.02 27.53 -26.72
C MET A 84 13.93 27.76 -25.21
N PRO A 85 13.81 29.01 -24.73
CA PRO A 85 13.88 29.34 -23.31
C PRO A 85 12.74 28.70 -22.50
N GLU A 86 11.58 28.48 -23.12
CA GLU A 86 10.43 27.81 -22.50
C GLU A 86 10.74 26.34 -22.14
N VAL A 87 11.48 25.64 -22.99
CA VAL A 87 11.86 24.24 -22.75
C VAL A 87 12.82 24.13 -21.57
N GLU A 88 13.74 25.08 -21.44
CA GLU A 88 14.68 25.11 -20.32
C GLU A 88 13.99 25.47 -19.01
N ALA A 89 13.02 26.39 -19.04
CA ALA A 89 12.18 26.70 -17.89
C ALA A 89 11.40 25.47 -17.40
N ILE A 90 10.81 24.69 -18.32
CA ILE A 90 10.11 23.44 -17.98
C ILE A 90 11.08 22.43 -17.34
N ARG A 91 12.29 22.27 -17.90
CA ARG A 91 13.31 21.37 -17.32
C ARG A 91 13.72 21.77 -15.91
N SER A 92 13.87 23.08 -15.64
CA SER A 92 14.17 23.58 -14.30
C SER A 92 13.08 23.20 -13.31
N ILE A 93 11.81 23.44 -13.66
CA ILE A 93 10.66 23.11 -12.81
C ILE A 93 10.59 21.61 -12.53
N LEU A 94 10.83 20.77 -13.54
CA LEU A 94 10.86 19.31 -13.35
C LEU A 94 11.96 18.89 -12.37
N LYS A 95 13.17 19.46 -12.52
CA LYS A 95 14.30 19.19 -11.62
C LYS A 95 14.00 19.62 -10.18
N GLU A 96 13.38 20.78 -10.01
CA GLU A 96 12.94 21.25 -8.69
C GLU A 96 11.87 20.35 -8.09
N SER A 97 10.90 19.89 -8.90
CA SER A 97 9.85 18.97 -8.45
C SER A 97 10.41 17.62 -8.00
N GLU A 98 11.39 17.08 -8.73
CA GLU A 98 12.08 15.85 -8.37
C GLU A 98 12.84 16.00 -7.05
N ALA A 99 13.53 17.13 -6.86
CA ALA A 99 14.23 17.42 -5.61
C ALA A 99 13.27 17.57 -4.40
N VAL A 100 12.06 18.08 -4.62
CA VAL A 100 11.02 18.14 -3.58
C VAL A 100 10.45 16.75 -3.29
N LEU A 101 10.19 15.94 -4.32
CA LEU A 101 9.71 14.56 -4.16
C LEU A 101 10.71 13.72 -3.36
N GLU A 102 12.00 13.80 -3.67
CA GLU A 102 13.03 13.06 -2.92
C GLU A 102 13.06 13.44 -1.44
N LYS A 103 12.82 14.72 -1.10
CA LYS A 103 12.72 15.19 0.29
C LYS A 103 11.47 14.63 0.97
N LEU A 104 10.33 14.64 0.29
CA LEU A 104 9.07 14.11 0.82
C LEU A 104 9.15 12.60 1.05
N ASP A 105 9.72 11.85 0.10
CA ASP A 105 9.91 10.40 0.24
C ASP A 105 10.78 10.06 1.46
N LYS A 106 11.85 10.83 1.69
CA LYS A 106 12.70 10.69 2.90
C LYS A 106 11.92 10.99 4.18
N GLN A 107 11.11 12.04 4.19
CA GLN A 107 10.29 12.40 5.35
C GLN A 107 9.24 11.32 5.62
N GLU A 108 8.60 10.81 4.57
CA GLU A 108 7.59 9.76 4.67
C GLU A 108 8.21 8.45 5.18
N ALA A 109 9.36 8.04 4.66
CA ALA A 109 10.09 6.86 5.13
C ALA A 109 10.45 6.99 6.62
N ARG A 110 10.95 8.15 7.05
CA ARG A 110 11.25 8.43 8.46
C ARG A 110 9.99 8.35 9.33
N ALA A 111 8.90 8.99 8.89
CA ALA A 111 7.64 8.99 9.61
C ALA A 111 7.07 7.57 9.74
N ARG A 112 7.08 6.77 8.67
CA ARG A 112 6.67 5.35 8.70
C ARG A 112 7.52 4.53 9.66
N GLN A 113 8.84 4.70 9.66
CA GLN A 113 9.74 4.00 10.56
C GLN A 113 9.43 4.35 12.03
N GLU A 114 9.20 5.62 12.32
CA GLU A 114 8.83 6.08 13.66
C GLU A 114 7.48 5.51 14.09
N LEU A 115 6.47 5.53 13.21
CA LEU A 115 5.16 4.95 13.47
C LEU A 115 5.27 3.46 13.80
N HIS A 116 6.02 2.72 12.98
CA HIS A 116 6.24 1.29 13.20
C HIS A 116 6.95 1.03 14.54
N LYS A 117 7.97 1.83 14.87
CA LYS A 117 8.69 1.72 16.15
C LYS A 117 7.74 1.97 17.33
N ARG A 118 6.95 3.03 17.29
CA ARG A 118 5.99 3.37 18.34
C ARG A 118 4.86 2.34 18.46
N ALA A 119 4.34 1.85 17.34
CA ALA A 119 3.34 0.80 17.32
C ALA A 119 3.87 -0.50 17.96
N LYS A 120 5.09 -0.90 17.61
CA LYS A 120 5.75 -2.05 18.24
C LYS A 120 5.97 -1.82 19.73
N GLU A 121 6.41 -0.63 20.13
CA GLU A 121 6.63 -0.30 21.54
C GLU A 121 5.34 -0.33 22.35
N LEU A 122 4.25 0.25 21.84
CA LEU A 122 2.93 0.20 22.50
C LEU A 122 2.43 -1.23 22.59
N HIS A 123 2.54 -1.99 21.49
CA HIS A 123 2.18 -3.40 21.50
C HIS A 123 3.01 -4.19 22.51
N ASP A 124 4.31 -3.93 22.56
CA ASP A 124 5.22 -4.58 23.49
C ASP A 124 4.96 -4.18 24.95
N LYS A 125 4.43 -3.00 25.22
CA LYS A 125 4.09 -2.54 26.58
C LYS A 125 2.75 -3.09 27.06
N GLU A 126 1.73 -3.07 26.20
CA GLU A 126 0.36 -3.42 26.58
C GLU A 126 0.06 -4.91 26.41
N PHE A 127 0.70 -5.55 25.41
CA PHE A 127 0.36 -6.91 25.00
C PHE A 127 1.50 -7.92 25.16
N LYS A 128 2.73 -7.50 25.53
CA LYS A 128 3.65 -8.50 26.09
C LYS A 128 3.08 -8.96 27.41
N LEU A 129 2.88 -10.28 27.48
CA LEU A 129 2.60 -10.95 28.74
C LEU A 129 3.70 -10.52 29.73
N PRO A 130 3.33 -10.00 30.93
CA PRO A 130 4.30 -9.66 31.96
C PRO A 130 5.28 -10.81 32.09
N TYR A 131 6.59 -10.50 32.13
CA TYR A 131 7.68 -11.47 32.10
C TYR A 131 7.24 -12.82 32.65
N GLN A 132 6.97 -13.76 31.75
CA GLN A 132 6.60 -15.12 32.13
C GLN A 132 7.83 -15.68 32.80
N SER A 133 7.80 -15.77 34.13
CA SER A 133 8.90 -16.34 34.90
C SER A 133 9.29 -17.66 34.22
N PRO A 134 10.59 -17.89 33.97
CA PRO A 134 11.03 -19.09 33.27
C PRO A 134 10.39 -20.30 33.93
N MET A 135 9.79 -21.16 33.10
CA MET A 135 8.98 -22.28 33.57
C MET A 135 9.80 -23.05 34.62
N PRO A 136 9.29 -23.23 35.85
CA PRO A 136 10.09 -23.81 36.91
C PRO A 136 10.47 -25.25 36.52
N CYS A 137 11.67 -25.68 36.92
CA CYS A 137 12.15 -27.06 36.70
C CYS A 137 12.49 -27.42 35.25
N THR A 138 12.89 -26.45 34.42
CA THR A 138 13.34 -26.68 33.04
C THR A 138 14.52 -27.64 32.94
N GLU A 139 15.51 -27.51 33.82
CA GLU A 139 16.71 -28.34 33.84
C GLU A 139 16.39 -29.80 34.22
N GLU A 140 15.66 -29.99 35.32
CA GLU A 140 15.22 -31.33 35.75
C GLU A 140 14.31 -32.00 34.72
N ARG A 141 13.46 -31.22 34.03
CA ARG A 141 12.65 -31.70 32.91
C ARG A 141 13.52 -32.16 31.75
N ALA A 142 14.54 -31.39 31.39
CA ALA A 142 15.47 -31.74 30.31
C ALA A 142 16.24 -33.02 30.63
N GLY A 143 16.79 -33.14 31.85
CA GLY A 143 17.49 -34.35 32.30
C GLY A 143 16.59 -35.58 32.35
N CYS A 144 15.33 -35.44 32.75
CA CYS A 144 14.34 -36.52 32.70
C CYS A 144 14.07 -36.98 31.27
N LEU A 145 13.86 -36.04 30.34
CA LEU A 145 13.65 -36.36 28.92
C LEU A 145 14.90 -37.01 28.29
N GLU A 146 16.08 -36.52 28.62
CA GLU A 146 17.34 -37.08 28.14
C GLU A 146 17.58 -38.50 28.66
N CYS A 147 17.23 -38.77 29.92
CA CYS A 147 17.29 -40.12 30.46
C CYS A 147 16.37 -41.08 29.69
N TYR A 148 15.12 -40.67 29.41
CA TYR A 148 14.20 -41.53 28.64
C TYR A 148 14.66 -41.75 27.20
N LYS A 149 15.27 -40.74 26.57
CA LYS A 149 15.86 -40.85 25.23
C LYS A 149 17.03 -41.84 25.19
N SER A 150 17.84 -41.88 26.24
CA SER A 150 18.98 -42.81 26.35
C SER A 150 18.57 -44.21 26.82
N ASN A 151 17.44 -44.36 27.53
CA ASN A 151 16.98 -45.62 28.11
C ASN A 151 15.62 -46.09 27.56
N VAL A 152 15.44 -46.04 26.23
CA VAL A 152 14.15 -46.38 25.57
C VAL A 152 13.68 -47.81 25.88
N LYS A 153 14.62 -48.76 26.01
CA LYS A 153 14.32 -50.18 26.28
C LYS A 153 14.01 -50.46 27.75
N ASP A 154 14.48 -49.60 28.66
CA ASP A 154 14.27 -49.75 30.09
C ASP A 154 14.01 -48.39 30.75
N PRO A 155 12.77 -47.89 30.65
CA PRO A 155 12.39 -46.58 31.19
C PRO A 155 12.52 -46.48 32.71
N LEU A 156 12.58 -47.61 33.44
CA LEU A 156 12.65 -47.63 34.90
C LEU A 156 14.02 -47.16 35.43
N LYS A 157 15.07 -47.24 34.62
CA LYS A 157 16.39 -46.64 34.95
C LYS A 157 16.33 -45.13 35.19
N CYS A 158 15.29 -44.46 34.68
CA CYS A 158 15.09 -43.03 34.83
C CYS A 158 14.34 -42.63 36.12
N ALA A 159 14.07 -43.56 37.03
CA ALA A 159 13.35 -43.28 38.28
C ALA A 159 13.98 -42.14 39.12
N GLU A 160 15.31 -42.05 39.16
CA GLU A 160 16.00 -40.96 39.86
C GLU A 160 15.76 -39.60 39.19
N ALA A 161 15.87 -39.52 37.85
CA ALA A 161 15.61 -38.30 37.10
C ALA A 161 14.16 -37.84 37.24
N VAL A 162 13.21 -38.78 37.27
CA VAL A 162 11.79 -38.50 37.55
C VAL A 162 11.59 -37.98 38.97
N ARG A 163 12.26 -38.56 39.98
CA ARG A 163 12.16 -38.10 41.38
C ARG A 163 12.66 -36.66 41.54
N ARG A 164 13.75 -36.27 40.87
CA ARG A 164 14.27 -34.89 40.92
C ARG A 164 13.30 -33.91 40.26
N PHE A 165 12.78 -34.25 39.08
CA PHE A 165 11.75 -33.44 38.42
C PHE A 165 10.48 -33.30 39.27
N GLN A 166 10.02 -34.38 39.89
CA GLN A 166 8.86 -34.37 40.79
C GLN A 166 9.11 -33.49 42.02
N ALA A 167 10.29 -33.59 42.65
CA ALA A 167 10.65 -32.78 43.81
C ALA A 167 10.64 -31.28 43.45
N CYS A 168 11.28 -30.91 42.34
CA CYS A 168 11.27 -29.54 41.86
C CYS A 168 9.84 -29.06 41.57
N ALA A 169 9.02 -29.85 40.85
CA ALA A 169 7.65 -29.47 40.51
C ALA A 169 6.79 -29.23 41.76
N ARG A 170 6.95 -30.06 42.80
CA ARG A 170 6.27 -29.86 44.10
C ARG A 170 6.70 -28.57 44.78
N MET A 171 7.98 -28.22 44.75
CA MET A 171 8.46 -26.95 45.32
C MET A 171 7.96 -25.74 44.53
N ALA A 172 7.92 -25.86 43.20
CA ALA A 172 7.40 -24.82 42.32
C ALA A 172 5.93 -24.49 42.61
N VAL A 173 5.08 -25.50 42.77
CA VAL A 173 3.67 -25.32 43.11
C VAL A 173 3.50 -24.64 44.48
N LYS A 174 4.26 -25.07 45.49
CA LYS A 174 4.21 -24.46 46.83
C LYS A 174 4.64 -22.99 46.81
N SER A 175 5.73 -22.67 46.11
CA SER A 175 6.25 -21.30 46.02
C SER A 175 5.39 -20.37 45.16
N ALA A 176 4.61 -20.90 44.21
CA ALA A 176 3.61 -20.14 43.47
C ALA A 176 2.43 -19.73 44.38
N ALA A 177 1.95 -20.63 45.23
CA ALA A 177 0.85 -20.36 46.16
C ALA A 177 1.18 -19.32 47.25
N THR A 178 2.46 -19.20 47.64
CA THR A 178 2.90 -18.20 48.62
C THR A 178 3.12 -16.80 48.04
N LYS A 179 3.28 -16.68 46.71
CA LYS A 179 3.48 -15.38 46.03
C LYS A 179 2.17 -14.70 45.62
N SER A 180 1.05 -15.41 45.71
CA SER A 180 -0.29 -14.95 45.37
C SER A 180 -1.12 -14.47 46.57
N ASN A 181 -0.50 -14.32 47.74
CA ASN A 181 -1.09 -13.86 49.00
C ASN A 181 -0.31 -12.63 49.48
#